data_AF-A0A2I1HDA2-F1
#
_entry.id   AF-A0A2I1HDA2-F1
#
_cell.length_a   1.000
_cell.length_b   1.000
_cell.length_c   1.000
_cell.angle_alpha   90.00
_cell.angle_beta   90.00
_cell.angle_gamma   90.00
#
_symmetry.space_group_name_H-M   'P 1'
#
loop_
_entity.id
_entity.type
_entity.pdbx_description
1 polymer ?
#
loop_
_entity_poly.entity_id
_entity_poly.type
_entity_poly.pdbx_seq_one_letter_code
_entity_poly.pdbx_strand_id
1 'polypeptide(L)'
;MNINDKIKNLIFLIDTGSPKTYITKEVLNSYLPNITNTYNPFSVILNKRHIAVNVSPVGSTFSDLNILGTDYMSVYRAKLDADFKQKNFSIKFKSSY
;
A
#
# COMPACT_ATOMS: atom_id res chain seq x y z
N MET A 1 3.05 -4.16 12.91
CA MET A 1 1.86 -4.68 13.63
C MET A 1 2.28 -6.00 14.25
N ASN A 2 2.11 -6.18 15.57
CA ASN A 2 2.65 -7.33 16.29
C ASN A 2 1.49 -8.26 16.68
N ILE A 3 1.51 -9.50 16.18
CA ILE A 3 0.61 -10.59 16.58
C ILE A 3 1.44 -11.88 16.53
N ASN A 4 1.49 -12.63 17.64
CA ASN A 4 2.34 -13.82 17.88
C ASN A 4 3.86 -13.54 17.86
N ASP A 5 4.31 -12.39 18.36
CA ASP A 5 5.72 -11.95 18.38
C ASP A 5 6.42 -11.94 17.02
N LYS A 6 5.66 -11.97 15.91
CA LYS A 6 6.18 -11.86 14.56
C LYS A 6 5.73 -10.55 13.93
N ILE A 7 6.67 -9.62 13.82
CA ILE A 7 6.54 -8.48 12.92
C ILE A 7 6.45 -9.05 11.50
N LYS A 8 5.28 -8.98 10.88
CA LYS A 8 5.14 -9.28 9.45
C LYS A 8 5.30 -8.00 8.64
N ASN A 9 6.32 -7.99 7.78
CA ASN A 9 6.57 -6.90 6.85
C ASN A 9 5.73 -7.11 5.59
N LEU A 10 4.94 -6.12 5.22
CA LEU A 10 4.24 -6.08 3.94
C LEU A 10 5.09 -5.33 2.92
N ILE A 11 5.33 -5.95 1.78
CA ILE A 11 6.05 -5.34 0.66
C ILE A 11 5.01 -4.78 -0.31
N PHE A 12 5.24 -3.53 -0.73
CA PHE A 12 4.44 -2.85 -1.74
C PHE A 12 5.31 -2.50 -2.94
N LEU A 13 4.78 -2.74 -4.14
CA LEU A 13 5.30 -2.15 -5.37
C LEU A 13 4.76 -0.73 -5.48
N ILE A 14 5.65 0.25 -5.65
CA ILE A 14 5.24 1.62 -5.98
C ILE A 14 4.92 1.65 -7.46
N ASP A 15 3.67 1.95 -7.79
CA ASP A 15 3.22 2.04 -9.18
C ASP A 15 2.64 3.43 -9.46
N THR A 16 3.41 4.23 -10.19
CA THR A 16 2.99 5.58 -10.61
C THR A 16 1.92 5.57 -11.71
N GLY A 17 1.71 4.42 -12.38
CA GLY A 17 0.60 4.21 -13.31
C GLY A 17 -0.70 3.82 -12.61
N SER A 18 -0.65 3.41 -11.34
CA SER A 18 -1.85 3.07 -10.58
C SER A 18 -2.43 4.30 -9.86
N PRO A 19 -3.68 4.69 -10.14
CA PRO A 19 -4.34 5.79 -9.45
C PRO A 19 -4.78 5.43 -8.03
N LYS A 20 -4.76 4.15 -7.66
CA LYS A 20 -5.28 3.64 -6.39
C LYS A 20 -4.29 2.70 -5.70
N THR A 21 -4.36 2.64 -4.38
CA THR A 21 -3.62 1.67 -3.58
C THR A 21 -4.42 0.38 -3.45
N TYR A 22 -3.73 -0.76 -3.62
CA TYR A 22 -4.32 -2.09 -3.58
C TYR A 22 -3.58 -2.99 -2.60
N ILE A 23 -4.32 -3.85 -1.93
CA ILE A 23 -3.78 -4.98 -1.16
C ILE A 23 -4.26 -6.30 -1.75
N THR A 24 -3.43 -7.33 -1.61
CA THR A 24 -3.79 -8.66 -2.09
C THR A 24 -4.89 -9.29 -1.22
N LYS A 25 -5.56 -10.30 -1.78
CA LYS A 25 -6.52 -11.12 -1.02
C LYS A 25 -5.85 -11.87 0.13
N GLU A 26 -4.58 -12.24 -0.02
CA GLU A 26 -3.78 -12.84 1.05
C GLU A 26 -3.64 -11.88 2.23
N VAL A 27 -3.32 -10.59 1.97
CA VAL A 27 -3.21 -9.57 3.01
C VAL A 27 -4.56 -9.32 3.67
N LEU A 28 -5.63 -9.20 2.88
CA LEU A 28 -6.99 -9.07 3.43
C LEU A 28 -7.31 -10.22 4.40
N ASN A 29 -7.17 -11.46 3.95
CA ASN A 29 -7.53 -12.64 4.73
C ASN A 29 -6.65 -12.81 5.98
N SER A 30 -5.37 -12.45 5.88
CA SER A 30 -4.39 -12.66 6.96
C SER A 30 -4.43 -11.58 8.04
N TYR A 31 -4.76 -10.34 7.69
CA TYR A 31 -4.60 -9.18 8.60
C TYR A 31 -5.89 -8.42 8.85
N LEU A 32 -6.90 -8.56 8.00
CA LEU A 32 -8.14 -7.80 8.04
C LEU A 32 -9.37 -8.71 7.95
N PRO A 33 -9.47 -9.79 8.75
CA PRO A 33 -10.51 -10.81 8.61
C PRO A 33 -11.94 -10.28 8.84
N ASN A 34 -12.05 -9.13 9.51
CA ASN A 34 -13.34 -8.49 9.79
C ASN A 34 -13.87 -7.65 8.61
N ILE A 35 -13.07 -7.43 7.57
CA ILE A 35 -13.49 -6.69 6.37
C ILE A 35 -14.21 -7.64 5.42
N THR A 36 -15.54 -7.51 5.36
CA THR A 36 -16.40 -8.36 4.52
C THR A 36 -16.81 -7.69 3.21
N ASN A 37 -16.98 -6.36 3.20
CA ASN A 37 -17.27 -5.61 1.99
C ASN A 37 -15.97 -5.19 1.28
N THR A 38 -15.63 -5.93 0.23
CA THR A 38 -14.41 -5.70 -0.58
C THR A 38 -14.69 -4.98 -1.90
N TYR A 39 -15.95 -4.66 -2.19
CA TYR A 39 -16.37 -3.96 -3.42
C TYR A 39 -16.09 -2.46 -3.36
N ASN A 40 -16.00 -1.90 -2.16
CA ASN A 40 -15.67 -0.50 -1.93
C ASN A 40 -14.30 -0.38 -1.24
N PRO A 41 -13.58 0.74 -1.46
CA PRO A 41 -12.37 1.03 -0.71
C PRO A 41 -12.65 1.08 0.81
N PHE A 42 -11.71 0.60 1.61
CA PHE A 42 -11.78 0.67 3.07
C PHE A 42 -10.48 1.24 3.67
N SER A 43 -10.58 1.83 4.86
CA SER A 43 -9.45 2.49 5.51
C SER A 43 -8.55 1.49 6.23
N VAL A 44 -7.24 1.60 6.01
CA VAL A 44 -6.20 0.84 6.71
C VAL A 44 -5.08 1.78 7.16
N ILE A 45 -4.23 1.31 8.09
CA ILE A 45 -3.03 2.05 8.51
C ILE A 45 -1.81 1.42 7.85
N LEU A 46 -1.22 2.09 6.86
CA LEU A 46 0.05 1.72 6.23
C LEU A 46 1.13 2.69 6.67
N ASN A 47 2.26 2.21 7.18
CA ASN A 47 3.37 3.06 7.64
C ASN A 47 2.91 4.25 8.52
N LYS A 48 2.06 3.97 9.52
CA LYS A 48 1.48 4.94 10.46
C LYS A 48 0.57 6.01 9.81
N ARG A 49 0.03 5.74 8.61
CA ARG A 49 -0.78 6.66 7.80
C ARG A 49 -2.09 5.99 7.37
N HIS A 50 -3.21 6.68 7.55
CA HIS A 50 -4.56 6.23 7.18
C HIS A 50 -4.83 6.39 5.68
N ILE A 51 -5.00 5.29 4.95
CA ILE A 51 -5.28 5.32 3.52
C ILE A 51 -6.45 4.41 3.17
N ALA A 52 -7.25 4.82 2.19
CA ALA A 52 -8.25 3.96 1.58
C ALA A 52 -7.58 3.00 0.60
N VAL A 53 -7.80 1.70 0.76
CA VAL A 53 -7.26 0.66 -0.12
C VAL A 53 -8.37 -0.13 -0.77
N ASN A 54 -8.08 -0.65 -1.96
CA ASN A 54 -8.93 -1.61 -2.65
C ASN A 54 -8.32 -3.01 -2.51
N VAL A 55 -9.13 -4.05 -2.72
CA VAL A 55 -8.60 -5.40 -2.94
C VAL A 55 -8.20 -5.52 -4.40
N SER A 56 -7.02 -6.06 -4.67
CA SER A 56 -6.57 -6.31 -6.05
C SER A 56 -7.62 -7.16 -6.80
N PRO A 57 -8.07 -6.75 -7.99
CA PRO A 57 -9.05 -7.52 -8.76
C PRO A 57 -8.51 -8.92 -9.11
N VAL A 58 -9.37 -9.93 -8.99
CA VAL A 58 -9.05 -11.30 -9.38
C VAL A 58 -8.73 -11.33 -10.87
N GLY A 59 -7.59 -11.93 -11.24
CA GLY A 59 -7.15 -12.03 -12.64
C GLY A 59 -6.47 -10.78 -13.21
N SER A 60 -6.28 -9.72 -12.40
CA SER A 60 -5.41 -8.61 -12.79
C SER A 60 -3.95 -9.04 -12.83
N THR A 61 -3.13 -8.39 -13.66
CA THR A 61 -1.68 -8.67 -13.80
C THR A 61 -0.91 -8.59 -12.48
N PHE A 62 -1.44 -7.87 -11.49
CA PHE A 62 -0.82 -7.66 -10.19
C PHE A 62 -1.70 -8.14 -9.03
N SER A 63 -2.54 -9.17 -9.24
CA SER A 63 -3.42 -9.71 -8.19
C SER A 63 -2.67 -10.17 -6.94
N ASP A 64 -1.41 -10.55 -7.12
CA ASP A 64 -0.55 -11.15 -6.10
C ASP A 64 0.47 -10.15 -5.53
N LEU A 65 0.42 -8.87 -5.95
CA LEU A 65 1.24 -7.80 -5.41
C LEU A 65 0.39 -6.76 -4.67
N ASN A 66 0.92 -6.25 -3.56
CA ASN A 66 0.38 -5.03 -2.97
C ASN A 66 0.90 -3.84 -3.76
N ILE A 67 0.02 -2.94 -4.15
CA ILE A 67 0.35 -1.78 -4.99
C ILE A 67 0.16 -0.51 -4.18
N LEU A 68 1.20 0.31 -4.09
CA LEU A 68 1.14 1.66 -3.55
C LEU A 68 0.92 2.63 -4.71
N GLY A 69 -0.32 3.09 -4.84
CA GLY A 69 -0.73 3.96 -5.93
C GLY A 69 -0.41 5.44 -5.68
N THR A 70 -0.71 6.25 -6.68
CA THR A 70 -0.52 7.71 -6.63
C THR A 70 -1.49 8.40 -5.67
N ASP A 71 -2.59 7.76 -5.26
CA ASP A 71 -3.48 8.26 -4.20
C ASP A 71 -2.77 8.39 -2.85
N TYR A 72 -2.03 7.37 -2.44
CA TYR A 72 -1.23 7.42 -1.22
C TYR A 72 -0.17 8.52 -1.30
N MET A 73 0.50 8.64 -2.44
CA MET A 73 1.51 9.69 -2.65
C MET A 73 0.89 11.09 -2.60
N SER A 74 -0.25 11.28 -3.25
CA SER A 74 -0.96 12.55 -3.33
C SER A 74 -1.49 12.99 -1.95
N VAL A 75 -2.17 12.10 -1.23
CA VAL A 75 -2.72 12.36 0.11
C VAL A 75 -1.64 12.86 1.07
N TYR A 76 -0.44 12.30 0.99
CA TYR A 76 0.66 12.65 1.89
C TYR A 76 1.71 13.59 1.27
N ARG A 77 1.39 14.21 0.13
CA ARG A 77 2.29 15.13 -0.60
C ARG A 77 3.70 14.56 -0.72
N ALA A 78 3.78 13.27 -1.02
CA ALA A 78 5.02 12.53 -1.07
C ALA A 78 5.85 12.96 -2.30
N LYS A 79 7.18 12.90 -2.15
CA LYS A 79 8.14 13.03 -3.24
C LYS A 79 8.85 11.70 -3.41
N LEU A 80 8.76 11.14 -4.62
CA LEU A 80 9.55 9.98 -5.03
C LEU A 80 10.85 10.48 -5.67
N ASP A 81 11.97 9.96 -5.20
CA ASP A 81 13.32 10.28 -5.64
C ASP A 81 14.00 8.98 -6.08
N ALA A 82 14.48 8.93 -7.32
CA ALA A 82 15.04 7.73 -7.95
C ALA A 82 16.43 8.05 -8.52
N ASP A 83 17.47 7.56 -7.85
CA ASP A 83 18.85 7.60 -8.33
C ASP A 83 19.21 6.23 -8.91
N PHE A 84 19.11 6.11 -10.24
CA PHE A 84 19.43 4.88 -10.96
C PHE A 84 20.93 4.57 -11.00
N LYS A 85 21.79 5.59 -10.89
CA LYS A 85 23.25 5.39 -10.84
C LYS A 85 23.64 4.70 -9.54
N GLN A 86 23.05 5.13 -8.42
CA GLN A 86 23.28 4.56 -7.09
C GLN A 86 22.33 3.41 -6.75
N LYS A 87 21.35 3.11 -7.62
CA LYS A 87 20.27 2.14 -7.39
C LYS A 87 19.49 2.42 -6.10
N ASN A 88 19.27 3.70 -5.82
CA ASN A 88 18.62 4.16 -4.60
C ASN A 88 17.25 4.77 -4.95
N PHE A 89 16.22 4.35 -4.21
CA PHE A 89 14.87 4.86 -4.30
C PHE A 89 14.43 5.33 -2.93
N SER A 90 13.95 6.56 -2.83
CA SER A 90 13.43 7.10 -1.56
C SER A 90 12.08 7.79 -1.74
N ILE A 91 11.21 7.62 -0.75
CA ILE A 91 9.98 8.39 -0.64
C ILE A 91 10.13 9.34 0.55
N LYS A 92 9.98 10.64 0.28
CA LYS A 92 9.99 11.69 1.29
C LYS A 92 8.55 12.17 1.47
N PHE A 93 8.02 12.03 2.69
CA PHE A 93 6.71 12.57 3.03
C PHE A 93 6.89 13.97 3.62
N LYS A 94 6.02 14.92 3.28
CA LYS A 94 6.02 16.20 3.97
C LYS A 94 5.55 15.96 5.41
N SER A 95 6.34 16.37 6.39
CA SER A 95 5.88 16.39 7.78
C SER A 95 4.67 17.31 7.87
N SER A 96 3.57 16.81 8.43
CA SER A 96 2.49 17.66 8.91
C SER A 96 3.04 18.54 10.03
N TYR A 97 2.99 19.86 9.84
CA TYR A 97 3.13 20.83 10.93
C TYR A 97 1.93 20.71 11.87
#